data_AF-A0A9Q3II51-F1
#
_entry.id   AF-A0A9Q3II51-F1
#
_cell.length_a   1.000
_cell.length_b   1.000
_cell.length_c   1.000
_cell.angle_alpha   90.00
_cell.angle_beta   90.00
_cell.angle_gamma   90.00
#
_symmetry.space_group_name_H-M   'P 1'
#
loop_
_entity.id
_entity.type
_entity.pdbx_description
1 polymer ?
#
loop_
_entity_poly.entity_id
_entity_poly.type
_entity_poly.pdbx_seq_one_letter_code
_entity_poly.pdbx_strand_id
1 'polypeptide(L)'
;MLHVERPYPPLLRRQAYPASPRAREALESHINELMKLGVLRKVGHNEEVGVTTTVIITWHNDKPRMVGDLRALNTYTIPYRYQIPRIHETLTQLSKATFINSINALKGFHQNFSNTSC
;
A
#
# COMPACT_ATOMS: atom_id res chain seq x y z
N MET A 1 13.67 -1.07 -0.45
CA MET A 1 14.81 -1.43 0.41
C MET A 1 14.92 -0.41 1.53
N LEU A 2 15.10 -0.85 2.77
CA LEU A 2 15.34 0.05 3.91
C LEU A 2 16.84 0.38 3.99
N HIS A 3 17.20 1.58 4.43
CA HIS A 3 18.61 1.94 4.65
C HIS A 3 19.10 1.69 6.08
N VAL A 4 18.31 0.98 6.89
CA VAL A 4 18.62 0.60 8.28
C VAL A 4 18.55 -0.91 8.44
N GLU A 5 19.40 -1.45 9.29
CA GLU A 5 19.47 -2.89 9.59
C GLU A 5 18.74 -3.23 10.91
N ARG A 6 18.58 -4.53 11.18
CA ARG A 6 18.01 -5.00 12.45
C ARG A 6 19.02 -4.79 13.60
N PRO A 7 18.59 -4.42 14.81
CA PRO A 7 17.20 -4.13 15.19
C PRO A 7 16.71 -2.79 14.63
N TYR A 8 15.50 -2.79 14.08
CA TYR A 8 14.91 -1.58 13.48
C TYR A 8 14.60 -0.51 14.54
N PRO A 9 14.68 0.79 14.19
CA PRO A 9 14.34 1.88 15.10
C PRO A 9 12.92 1.75 15.68
N PRO A 10 12.69 2.11 16.96
CA PRO A 10 11.37 2.04 17.60
C PRO A 10 10.25 2.76 16.83
N LEU A 11 10.60 3.79 16.04
CA LEU A 11 9.66 4.53 15.21
C LEU A 11 8.96 3.65 14.15
N LEU A 12 9.59 2.54 13.74
CA LEU A 12 9.02 1.55 12.83
C LEU A 12 8.10 0.55 13.52
N ARG A 13 7.94 0.59 14.85
CA ARG A 13 6.99 -0.23 15.61
C ARG A 13 5.80 0.62 16.08
N ARG A 14 4.89 0.92 15.15
CA ARG A 14 3.69 1.72 15.45
C ARG A 14 2.56 0.87 16.02
N GLN A 15 1.88 1.42 17.03
CA GLN A 15 0.64 0.88 17.59
C GLN A 15 -0.57 1.25 16.72
N ALA A 16 -1.66 0.49 16.86
CA ALA A 16 -2.92 0.81 16.21
C ALA A 16 -3.51 2.12 16.77
N TYR A 17 -4.09 2.94 15.89
CA TYR A 17 -4.84 4.11 16.34
C TYR A 17 -6.21 3.68 16.86
N PRO A 18 -6.78 4.39 17.85
CA PRO A 18 -8.18 4.22 18.22
C PRO A 18 -9.07 4.44 16.99
N ALA A 19 -10.09 3.59 16.82
CA ALA A 19 -11.05 3.67 15.72
C ALA A 19 -12.47 3.69 16.27
N SER A 20 -13.34 4.49 15.64
CA SER A 20 -14.78 4.46 15.95
C SER A 20 -15.41 3.12 15.55
N PRO A 21 -16.57 2.74 16.12
CA PRO A 21 -17.25 1.48 15.76
C PRO A 21 -17.47 1.34 14.25
N ARG A 22 -17.96 2.41 13.59
CA ARG A 22 -18.14 2.46 12.13
C ARG A 22 -16.84 2.26 11.36
N ALA A 23 -15.73 2.82 11.84
CA ALA A 23 -14.43 2.63 11.20
C ALA A 23 -13.90 1.21 11.41
N ARG A 24 -14.14 0.61 12.58
CA ARG A 24 -13.73 -0.77 12.88
C ARG A 24 -14.44 -1.78 11.98
N GLU A 25 -15.75 -1.65 11.81
CA GLU A 25 -16.54 -2.51 10.90
C GLU A 25 -16.05 -2.41 9.45
N ALA A 26 -15.82 -1.18 8.96
CA ALA A 26 -15.29 -0.97 7.62
C ALA A 26 -13.86 -1.53 7.45
N LEU A 27 -13.03 -1.43 8.49
CA LEU A 27 -11.68 -1.97 8.51
C LEU A 27 -11.70 -3.51 8.47
N GLU A 28 -12.54 -4.15 9.29
CA GLU A 28 -12.70 -5.61 9.31
C GLU A 28 -13.19 -6.13 7.95
N SER A 29 -14.15 -5.44 7.32
CA SER A 29 -14.61 -5.78 5.97
C SER A 29 -13.47 -5.74 4.94
N HIS A 30 -12.67 -4.68 4.92
CA HIS A 30 -11.52 -4.57 4.00
C HIS A 30 -10.44 -5.64 4.27
N ILE A 31 -10.11 -5.88 5.55
CA ILE A 31 -9.12 -6.89 5.93
C ILE A 31 -9.57 -8.27 5.45
N ASN A 32 -10.84 -8.63 5.68
CA ASN A 32 -11.39 -9.91 5.25
C ASN A 32 -11.38 -10.08 3.74
N GLU A 33 -11.73 -9.04 2.98
CA GLU A 33 -11.64 -9.05 1.52
C GLU A 33 -10.20 -9.30 1.05
N LEU A 34 -9.24 -8.56 1.60
CA LEU A 34 -7.84 -8.69 1.22
C LEU A 34 -7.22 -10.03 1.64
N MET A 35 -7.65 -10.61 2.77
CA MET A 35 -7.27 -11.98 3.14
C MET A 35 -7.84 -13.00 2.16
N LYS A 36 -9.10 -12.86 1.75
CA LYS A 36 -9.72 -13.77 0.75
C LYS A 36 -9.03 -13.69 -0.61
N LEU A 37 -8.57 -12.50 -0.99
CA LEU A 37 -7.79 -12.29 -2.21
C LEU A 37 -6.33 -12.75 -2.10
N GLY A 38 -5.88 -13.21 -0.93
CA GLY A 38 -4.49 -13.62 -0.70
C GLY A 38 -3.49 -12.45 -0.66
N VAL A 39 -3.97 -11.20 -0.58
CA VAL A 39 -3.13 -9.99 -0.51
C VAL A 39 -2.57 -9.79 0.89
N LEU A 40 -3.32 -10.16 1.92
CA LEU A 40 -2.90 -10.10 3.32
C LEU A 40 -2.88 -11.49 3.94
N ARG A 41 -1.97 -11.68 4.90
CA ARG A 41 -1.86 -12.88 5.74
C ARG A 41 -1.80 -12.48 7.21
N LYS A 42 -2.41 -13.27 8.07
CA LYS A 42 -2.21 -13.14 9.53
C LYS A 42 -0.80 -13.60 9.89
N VAL A 43 -0.08 -12.76 10.62
CA VAL A 43 1.22 -13.09 11.19
C VAL A 43 1.01 -13.96 12.44
N GLY A 44 1.71 -15.09 12.53
CA GLY A 44 1.61 -16.00 13.66
C GLY A 44 2.22 -15.43 14.94
N HIS A 45 1.80 -15.92 16.11
CA HIS A 45 2.30 -15.45 17.41
C HIS A 45 3.82 -15.61 17.58
N ASN A 46 4.41 -16.62 16.92
CA ASN A 46 5.84 -16.93 17.01
C ASN A 46 6.68 -16.23 15.93
N GLU A 47 6.07 -15.45 15.03
CA GLU A 47 6.79 -14.72 13.98
C GLU A 47 7.23 -13.35 14.52
N GLU A 48 8.54 -13.06 14.41
CA GLU A 48 9.06 -11.76 14.83
C GLU A 48 8.66 -10.66 13.84
N VAL A 49 7.97 -9.63 14.34
CA VAL A 49 7.58 -8.47 13.53
C VAL A 49 8.50 -7.29 13.82
N GLY A 50 9.43 -7.03 12.91
CA GLY A 50 10.38 -5.93 13.02
C GLY A 50 9.76 -4.55 12.72
N VAL A 51 8.72 -4.50 11.88
CA VAL A 51 8.11 -3.27 11.35
C VAL A 51 6.60 -3.39 11.38
N THR A 52 5.92 -2.40 11.93
CA THR A 52 4.46 -2.27 11.93
C THR A 52 4.04 -0.88 11.47
N THR A 53 3.01 -0.83 10.63
CA THR A 53 2.36 0.41 10.21
C THR A 53 0.92 0.42 10.70
N THR A 54 0.44 1.61 11.05
CA THR A 54 -0.95 1.79 11.44
C THR A 54 -1.82 1.96 10.20
N VAL A 55 -3.09 1.57 10.29
CA VAL A 55 -4.08 1.69 9.23
C VAL A 55 -5.29 2.46 9.78
N ILE A 56 -5.87 3.33 8.97
CA ILE A 56 -7.06 4.11 9.27
C ILE A 56 -8.11 3.98 8.17
N ILE A 57 -9.36 4.29 8.50
CA ILE A 57 -10.44 4.45 7.52
C ILE A 57 -10.64 5.92 7.24
N THR A 58 -10.64 6.26 5.95
CA THR A 58 -11.07 7.56 5.43
C THR A 58 -12.34 7.39 4.62
N TRP A 59 -13.22 8.38 4.60
CA TRP A 59 -14.49 8.32 3.89
C TRP A 59 -14.47 9.29 2.72
N HIS A 60 -14.90 8.82 1.54
CA HIS A 60 -15.05 9.66 0.36
C HIS A 60 -16.28 9.20 -0.42
N ASN A 61 -17.25 10.10 -0.62
CA ASN A 61 -18.56 9.80 -1.23
C ASN A 61 -19.21 8.57 -0.59
N ASP A 62 -19.27 8.57 0.75
CA ASP A 62 -19.79 7.46 1.59
C ASP A 62 -19.11 6.10 1.43
N LYS A 63 -18.04 6.02 0.63
CA LYS A 63 -17.24 4.80 0.49
C LYS A 63 -16.06 4.84 1.47
N PRO A 64 -15.90 3.82 2.33
CA PRO A 64 -14.72 3.70 3.18
C PRO A 64 -13.50 3.34 2.34
N ARG A 65 -12.35 3.91 2.69
CA ARG A 65 -11.04 3.60 2.12
C ARG A 65 -10.07 3.29 3.24
N MET A 66 -9.48 2.10 3.20
CA MET A 66 -8.40 1.69 4.09
C MET A 66 -7.08 2.35 3.67
N VAL A 67 -6.44 3.10 4.58
CA VAL A 67 -5.23 3.88 4.32
C VAL A 67 -4.16 3.53 5.33
N GLY A 68 -2.99 3.08 4.86
CA GLY A 68 -1.82 2.81 5.70
C GLY A 68 -1.00 4.08 5.95
N ASP A 69 -0.65 4.35 7.21
CA ASP A 69 0.23 5.44 7.62
C ASP A 69 1.72 5.05 7.48
N LEU A 70 2.22 5.08 6.24
CA LEU A 70 3.58 4.68 5.91
C LEU A 70 4.64 5.77 6.17
N ARG A 71 4.31 6.89 6.80
CA ARG A 71 5.24 8.04 6.93
C ARG A 71 6.54 7.69 7.64
N ALA A 72 6.45 6.94 8.74
CA ALA A 72 7.62 6.43 9.46
C ALA A 72 8.46 5.52 8.56
N LEU A 73 7.82 4.56 7.88
CA LEU A 73 8.48 3.63 6.97
C LEU A 73 9.19 4.34 5.82
N ASN A 74 8.53 5.33 5.22
CA ASN A 74 9.05 6.10 4.11
C ASN A 74 10.31 6.89 4.48
N THR A 75 10.44 7.31 5.75
CA THR A 75 11.66 7.97 6.25
C THR A 75 12.88 7.06 6.15
N TYR A 76 12.69 5.74 6.29
CA TYR A 76 13.75 4.73 6.24
C TYR A 76 13.86 4.02 4.88
N THR A 77 13.01 4.35 3.92
CA THR A 77 12.95 3.69 2.62
C THR A 77 13.81 4.42 1.60
N ILE A 78 14.66 3.69 0.89
CA ILE A 78 15.44 4.26 -0.21
C ILE A 78 14.49 4.55 -1.37
N PRO A 79 14.40 5.82 -1.85
CA PRO A 79 13.48 6.17 -2.92
C PRO A 79 13.92 5.51 -4.23
N TYR A 80 13.03 4.69 -4.79
CA TYR A 80 13.21 4.13 -6.13
C TYR A 80 12.72 5.14 -7.18
N ARG A 81 13.66 5.75 -7.90
CA ARG A 81 13.36 6.75 -8.93
C ARG A 81 13.21 6.07 -10.29
N TYR A 82 12.00 5.64 -10.60
CA TYR A 82 11.63 5.31 -11.98
C TYR A 82 11.27 6.59 -12.73
N GLN A 83 11.69 6.69 -14.00
CA GLN A 83 11.34 7.84 -14.83
C GLN A 83 9.88 7.73 -15.27
N ILE A 84 9.00 8.52 -14.64
CA ILE A 84 7.62 8.65 -15.11
C ILE A 84 7.65 9.54 -16.36
N PRO A 85 7.14 9.08 -17.52
CA PRO A 85 7.14 9.87 -18.74
C PRO A 85 6.35 11.17 -18.54
N ARG A 86 6.85 12.28 -19.09
CA ARG A 86 6.14 13.55 -18.96
C ARG A 86 4.86 13.51 -19.79
N ILE A 87 3.79 14.11 -19.27
CA ILE A 87 2.49 14.12 -19.95
C ILE A 87 2.61 14.64 -21.40
N HIS A 88 3.37 15.72 -21.63
CA HIS A 88 3.58 16.25 -22.97
C HIS A 88 4.28 15.28 -23.93
N GLU A 89 5.29 14.55 -23.46
CA GLU A 89 6.01 13.56 -24.27
C GLU A 89 5.07 12.43 -24.70
N THR A 90 4.27 11.92 -23.76
CA THR A 90 3.26 10.90 -24.03
C THR A 90 2.21 11.41 -25.03
N LEU A 91 1.73 12.65 -24.87
CA LEU A 91 0.75 13.25 -25.79
C LEU A 91 1.32 13.46 -27.21
N THR A 92 2.57 13.90 -27.33
CA THR A 92 3.23 14.03 -28.65
C THR A 92 3.36 12.67 -29.34
N GLN A 93 3.71 11.61 -28.60
CA GLN A 93 3.76 10.26 -29.14
C GLN A 93 2.39 9.76 -29.60
N LEU A 94 1.33 10.07 -28.84
CA LEU A 94 -0.05 9.72 -29.20
C LEU A 94 -0.61 10.50 -30.39
N SER A 95 -0.06 11.69 -30.71
CA SER A 95 -0.61 12.58 -31.75
C SER A 95 -0.65 11.97 -33.16
N LYS A 96 0.17 10.94 -33.43
CA LYS A 96 0.22 10.24 -34.73
C LYS A 96 -0.54 8.91 -34.74
N ALA A 97 -1.20 8.55 -33.63
CA ALA A 97 -1.91 7.28 -33.52
C ALA A 97 -3.25 7.35 -34.26
N THR A 98 -3.52 6.36 -35.14
CA THR A 98 -4.82 6.20 -35.80
C THR A 98 -5.89 5.70 -34.84
N PHE A 99 -5.50 4.92 -33.83
CA PHE A 99 -6.38 4.36 -32.80
C PHE A 99 -5.70 4.47 -31.43
N ILE A 100 -6.48 4.86 -30.42
CA ILE A 100 -6.03 4.93 -29.03
C ILE A 100 -6.91 3.99 -28.20
N ASN A 101 -6.29 3.14 -27.40
CA ASN A 101 -6.97 2.30 -26.42
C ASN A 101 -6.46 2.63 -25.02
N SER A 102 -7.35 2.63 -24.04
CA SER A 102 -7.03 2.90 -22.64
C SER A 102 -7.50 1.74 -21.79
N ILE A 103 -6.57 1.08 -21.12
CA ILE A 103 -6.83 -0.06 -20.23
C ILE A 103 -6.49 0.38 -18.79
N ASN A 104 -7.41 0.13 -17.86
CA ASN A 104 -7.19 0.39 -16.45
C ASN A 104 -6.80 -0.90 -15.72
N ALA A 105 -5.64 -0.91 -15.06
CA ALA A 105 -5.23 -2.01 -14.19
C ALA A 105 -6.01 -1.93 -12.86
N LEU A 106 -7.12 -2.66 -12.77
CA LEU A 106 -7.96 -2.69 -11.57
C LEU A 106 -7.16 -3.21 -10.38
N LYS A 107 -7.12 -2.44 -9.28
CA LYS A 107 -6.38 -2.79 -8.06
C LYS A 107 -4.91 -3.15 -8.36
N GLY A 108 -4.27 -2.47 -9.33
CA GLY A 108 -2.92 -2.81 -9.81
C GLY A 108 -1.85 -2.95 -8.71
N PHE A 109 -1.91 -2.15 -7.64
CA PHE A 109 -0.99 -2.29 -6.50
C PHE A 109 -1.09 -3.63 -5.76
N HIS A 110 -2.23 -4.31 -5.83
CA HIS A 110 -2.46 -5.61 -5.21
C HIS A 110 -2.12 -6.80 -6.12
N GLN A 111 -1.72 -6.55 -7.38
CA GLN A 111 -1.34 -7.59 -8.34
C GLN A 111 0.14 -7.94 -8.29
N ASN A 112 0.97 -7.06 -7.73
CA ASN A 112 2.41 -7.28 -7.60
C ASN A 112 2.68 -8.30 -6.49
N PHE A 113 3.29 -9.42 -6.84
CA PHE A 113 3.78 -10.39 -5.85
C PHE A 113 5.02 -9.82 -5.16
N SER A 114 5.00 -9.77 -3.83
CA SER A 114 6.22 -9.57 -3.04
C SER A 114 6.80 -10.94 -2.74
N ASN A 115 8.01 -11.22 -3.25
CA ASN A 115 8.69 -12.50 -2.99
C ASN A 115 8.87 -12.69 -1.47
N THR A 116 8.25 -13.74 -0.93
CA THR A 116 8.42 -14.23 0.45
C THR A 116 9.74 -14.98 0.59
N SER A 117 10.85 -14.26 0.45
CA SER A 117 12.18 -14.71 0.90
C SER A 117 12.66 -13.69 1.92
N CYS A 118 12.19 -13.83 3.14
CA CYS A 118 12.73 -13.16 4.34
C CYS A 118 12.95 -14.23 5.41
#